data_AF-A0A067Z660-F1
#
_entry.id   AF-A0A067Z660-F1
#
_cell.length_a   1.000
_cell.length_b   1.000
_cell.length_c   1.000
_cell.angle_alpha   90.00
_cell.angle_beta   90.00
_cell.angle_gamma   90.00
#
_symmetry.space_group_name_H-M   'P 1'
#
loop_
_entity.id
_entity.type
_entity.pdbx_description
1 polymer ?
#
loop_
_entity_poly.entity_id
_entity_poly.type
_entity_poly.pdbx_seq_one_letter_code
_entity_poly.pdbx_strand_id
1 'polypeptide(L)'
;MIDDGSHLPEDTISSFENLNAIIKNNGLYFIEDTYTSYWENYKGSLGDPGTILGYAKDLIDEMHAHHTGQVIPPNSFSENVQSMHIYDGLLVFEYGRYLDRRSVKNF
;
A
#
# COMPACT_ATOMS: atom_id res chain seq x y z
N MET A 1 11.93 -4.21 2.92
CA MET A 1 11.72 -5.21 1.86
C MET A 1 11.57 -4.46 0.56
N ILE A 2 12.11 -4.98 -0.54
CA ILE A 2 12.03 -4.34 -1.86
C ILE A 2 11.44 -5.40 -2.81
N ASP A 3 10.38 -5.05 -3.51
CA ASP A 3 9.82 -5.80 -4.63
C ASP A 3 10.30 -5.13 -5.93
N ASP A 4 11.14 -5.86 -6.64
CA ASP A 4 11.74 -5.54 -7.94
C ASP A 4 11.66 -6.81 -8.82
N GLY A 5 10.46 -7.42 -8.83
CA GLY A 5 10.19 -8.73 -9.39
C GLY A 5 9.85 -8.71 -10.88
N SER A 6 8.77 -9.40 -11.27
CA SER A 6 8.34 -9.49 -12.68
C SER A 6 7.68 -8.21 -13.20
N HIS A 7 7.27 -7.32 -12.28
CA HIS A 7 6.45 -6.13 -12.50
C HIS A 7 5.07 -6.42 -13.14
N LEU A 8 4.66 -7.69 -13.17
CA LEU A 8 3.29 -8.05 -13.52
C LEU A 8 2.38 -7.74 -12.32
N PRO A 9 1.17 -7.19 -12.56
CA PRO A 9 0.28 -6.81 -11.47
C PRO A 9 -0.04 -7.95 -10.51
N GLU A 10 -0.34 -9.14 -11.03
CA GLU A 10 -0.69 -10.33 -10.24
C GLU A 10 0.45 -10.75 -9.30
N ASP A 11 1.69 -10.78 -9.80
CA ASP A 11 2.86 -11.18 -9.00
C ASP A 11 3.20 -10.13 -7.94
N THR A 12 3.12 -8.84 -8.30
CA THR A 12 3.44 -7.72 -7.41
C THR A 12 2.41 -7.61 -6.29
N ILE A 13 1.11 -7.65 -6.62
CA ILE A 13 0.03 -7.60 -5.63
C ILE A 13 0.07 -8.84 -4.73
N SER A 14 0.28 -10.02 -5.30
CA SER A 14 0.41 -11.26 -4.50
C SER A 14 1.60 -11.19 -3.55
N SER A 15 2.75 -10.72 -4.02
CA SER A 15 3.95 -10.53 -3.17
C SER A 15 3.69 -9.54 -2.05
N PHE A 16 3.03 -8.43 -2.35
CA PHE A 16 2.62 -7.45 -1.36
C PHE A 16 1.68 -8.07 -0.32
N GLU A 17 0.58 -8.70 -0.72
CA GLU A 17 -0.41 -9.32 0.17
C GLU A 17 0.20 -10.37 1.11
N ASN A 18 1.15 -11.17 0.62
CA ASN A 18 1.79 -12.22 1.42
C ASN A 18 2.86 -11.67 2.37
N LEU A 19 3.52 -10.57 2.01
CA LEU A 19 4.73 -10.11 2.71
C LEU A 19 4.51 -8.82 3.53
N ASN A 20 3.48 -8.02 3.23
CA ASN A 20 3.17 -6.79 3.98
C ASN A 20 2.96 -7.09 5.47
N ALA A 21 2.27 -8.19 5.79
CA ALA A 21 1.92 -8.56 7.16
C ALA A 21 3.12 -8.98 8.04
N ILE A 22 4.28 -9.30 7.44
CA ILE A 22 5.48 -9.71 8.17
C ILE A 22 6.49 -8.57 8.36
N ILE A 23 6.21 -7.39 7.83
CA ILE A 23 7.07 -6.21 8.01
C ILE A 23 6.97 -5.74 9.47
N LYS A 24 8.13 -5.59 10.10
CA LYS A 24 8.22 -5.16 11.50
C LYS A 24 7.93 -3.66 11.61
N ASN A 25 7.56 -3.22 12.82
CA ASN A 25 7.50 -1.79 13.16
C ASN A 25 8.81 -1.07 12.78
N ASN A 26 8.67 0.15 12.27
CA ASN A 26 9.72 0.97 11.66
C ASN A 26 10.33 0.34 10.40
N GLY A 27 9.65 -0.62 9.79
CA GLY A 27 10.04 -1.27 8.55
C GLY A 27 9.51 -0.52 7.34
N LEU A 28 10.17 -0.72 6.21
CA LEU A 28 9.79 -0.17 4.90
C LEU A 28 9.51 -1.32 3.94
N TYR A 29 8.48 -1.16 3.11
CA TYR A 29 8.22 -1.99 1.94
C TYR A 29 8.25 -1.09 0.70
N PHE A 30 9.11 -1.41 -0.26
CA PHE A 30 9.26 -0.69 -1.52
C PHE A 30 8.72 -1.55 -2.66
N ILE A 31 8.06 -0.92 -3.63
CA ILE A 31 7.71 -1.50 -4.92
C ILE A 31 8.30 -0.58 -5.99
N GLU A 32 9.23 -1.11 -6.78
CA GLU A 32 9.88 -0.40 -7.88
C GLU A 32 9.12 -0.59 -9.20
N ASP A 33 9.48 0.22 -10.21
CA ASP A 33 8.95 0.17 -11.57
C ASP A 33 7.43 0.25 -11.68
N THR A 34 6.79 1.07 -10.85
CA THR A 34 5.32 1.20 -10.82
C THR A 34 4.72 1.75 -12.12
N TYR A 35 5.55 2.33 -13.00
CA TYR A 35 5.15 2.81 -14.33
C TYR A 35 4.67 1.67 -15.26
N THR A 36 5.00 0.41 -14.98
CA THR A 36 4.46 -0.75 -15.71
C THR A 36 2.95 -0.85 -15.59
N SER A 37 2.35 -0.23 -14.55
CA SER A 37 0.90 -0.04 -14.42
C SER A 37 0.27 0.67 -15.62
N TYR A 38 1.04 1.39 -16.43
CA TYR A 38 0.56 2.08 -17.63
C TYR A 38 0.89 1.35 -18.93
N TRP A 39 1.68 0.28 -18.87
CA TRP A 39 2.27 -0.36 -20.05
C TRP A 39 1.51 -1.63 -20.41
N GLU A 40 0.93 -1.67 -21.61
CA GLU A 40 0.11 -2.79 -22.08
C GLU A 40 0.86 -4.13 -22.08
N ASN A 41 2.16 -4.14 -22.38
CA ASN A 41 2.99 -5.34 -22.36
C ASN A 41 3.22 -5.91 -20.94
N TYR A 42 2.91 -5.15 -19.90
CA TYR A 42 2.88 -5.59 -18.49
C TYR A 42 1.45 -5.73 -17.97
N LYS A 43 0.45 -5.81 -18.87
CA LYS A 43 -0.98 -5.84 -18.53
C LYS A 43 -1.45 -4.58 -17.79
N GLY A 44 -0.77 -3.45 -18.00
CA GLY A 44 -1.16 -2.16 -17.46
C GLY A 44 -1.98 -1.32 -18.45
N SER A 45 -2.78 -0.41 -17.92
CA SER A 45 -3.43 0.65 -18.70
C SER A 45 -3.75 1.85 -17.81
N LEU A 46 -3.92 3.03 -18.43
CA LEU A 46 -4.21 4.25 -17.68
C LEU A 46 -5.54 4.12 -16.92
N GLY A 47 -5.48 4.19 -15.60
CA GLY A 47 -6.66 4.14 -14.74
C GLY A 47 -7.13 2.73 -14.40
N ASP A 48 -6.34 1.70 -14.73
CA ASP A 48 -6.69 0.30 -14.49
C ASP A 48 -6.63 -0.06 -12.98
N PRO A 49 -7.75 -0.46 -12.36
CA PRO A 49 -7.77 -0.91 -10.97
C PRO A 49 -7.01 -2.22 -10.76
N GLY A 50 -6.78 -3.03 -11.80
CA GLY A 50 -6.06 -4.30 -11.72
C GLY A 50 -4.53 -4.17 -11.63
N THR A 51 -3.99 -2.94 -11.68
CA THR A 51 -2.55 -2.68 -11.60
C THR A 51 -2.11 -2.35 -10.18
N ILE A 52 -0.80 -2.36 -9.90
CA ILE A 52 -0.31 -2.00 -8.56
C ILE A 52 -0.67 -0.56 -8.18
N LEU A 53 -0.69 0.38 -9.14
CA LEU A 53 -1.15 1.76 -8.88
C LEU A 53 -2.67 1.88 -8.78
N GLY A 54 -3.42 0.97 -9.40
CA GLY A 54 -4.86 0.83 -9.19
C GLY A 54 -5.16 0.39 -7.76
N TYR A 55 -4.59 -0.76 -7.40
CA TYR A 55 -4.68 -1.35 -6.06
C TYR A 55 -4.18 -0.39 -4.95
N ALA A 56 -3.07 0.32 -5.17
CA ALA A 56 -2.56 1.29 -4.19
C ALA A 56 -3.53 2.45 -3.92
N LYS A 57 -4.43 2.79 -4.84
CA LYS A 57 -5.46 3.81 -4.57
C LYS A 57 -6.52 3.28 -3.60
N ASP A 58 -6.90 2.01 -3.73
CA ASP A 58 -7.85 1.38 -2.81
C ASP A 58 -7.23 1.27 -1.40
N LEU A 59 -5.92 1.01 -1.32
CA LEU A 59 -5.19 1.00 -0.05
C LEU A 59 -5.19 2.36 0.67
N ILE A 60 -5.43 3.48 -0.02
CA ILE A 60 -5.56 4.78 0.65
C ILE A 60 -6.77 4.75 1.59
N ASP A 61 -7.90 4.23 1.13
CA ASP A 61 -9.10 4.12 1.96
C ASP A 61 -8.93 3.04 3.05
N GLU A 62 -8.24 1.94 2.72
CA GLU A 62 -7.93 0.89 3.68
C GLU A 62 -7.03 1.39 4.83
N MET A 63 -6.00 2.17 4.53
CA MET A 63 -5.16 2.83 5.55
C MET A 63 -5.99 3.71 6.49
N HIS A 64 -7.10 4.28 5.99
CA HIS A 64 -8.01 5.13 6.74
C HIS A 64 -9.24 4.39 7.30
N ALA A 65 -9.27 3.06 7.30
CA ALA A 65 -10.44 2.25 7.69
C ALA A 65 -11.12 2.69 9.01
N HIS A 66 -10.35 3.09 10.02
CA HIS A 66 -10.85 3.61 11.31
C HIS A 66 -11.72 4.88 11.22
N HIS A 67 -11.68 5.59 10.09
CA HIS A 67 -12.41 6.83 9.83
C HIS A 67 -13.63 6.65 8.92
N THR A 68 -13.83 5.45 8.37
CA THR A 68 -14.89 5.17 7.39
C THR A 68 -16.26 4.89 8.01
N GLY A 69 -16.36 4.83 9.34
CA GLY A 69 -17.60 4.45 10.02
C GLY A 69 -18.00 2.98 9.78
N GLN A 70 -17.02 2.08 9.65
CA GLN A 70 -17.20 0.64 9.40
C GLN A 70 -17.64 0.26 7.97
N VAL A 71 -17.64 1.20 7.02
CA VAL A 71 -17.79 0.86 5.59
C VAL A 71 -16.62 -0.01 5.12
N ILE A 72 -15.41 0.34 5.56
CA ILE A 72 -14.23 -0.54 5.52
C ILE A 72 -13.88 -0.85 6.98
N PRO A 73 -14.01 -2.12 7.42
CA PRO A 73 -13.65 -2.48 8.80
C PRO A 73 -12.12 -2.36 8.97
N PRO A 74 -11.63 -1.84 10.11
CA PRO A 74 -10.22 -1.88 10.43
C PRO A 74 -9.65 -3.29 10.35
N ASN A 75 -8.45 -3.40 9.81
CA ASN A 75 -7.74 -4.64 9.58
C ASN A 75 -6.23 -4.46 9.83
N SER A 76 -5.45 -5.52 9.60
CA SER A 76 -4.01 -5.51 9.82
C SER A 76 -3.27 -4.42 9.04
N PHE A 77 -3.73 -4.08 7.84
CA PHE A 77 -3.11 -3.02 7.04
C PHE A 77 -3.31 -1.66 7.72
N SER A 78 -4.55 -1.33 8.08
CA SER A 78 -4.91 -0.07 8.76
C SER A 78 -4.27 0.09 10.16
N GLU A 79 -3.90 -1.02 10.80
CA GLU A 79 -3.27 -1.05 12.13
C GLU A 79 -1.74 -0.91 12.09
N ASN A 80 -1.11 -1.25 10.96
CA ASN A 80 0.36 -1.35 10.88
C ASN A 80 0.99 -0.40 9.87
N VAL A 81 0.24 0.11 8.89
CA VAL A 81 0.76 1.06 7.90
C VAL A 81 0.44 2.50 8.33
N GLN A 82 1.48 3.31 8.49
CA GLN A 82 1.36 4.70 8.94
C GLN A 82 1.32 5.70 7.80
N SER A 83 2.00 5.38 6.70
CA SER A 83 2.16 6.25 5.54
C SER A 83 2.40 5.44 4.26
N MET A 84 1.95 6.03 3.16
CA MET A 84 2.21 5.60 1.80
C MET A 84 2.88 6.77 1.07
N HIS A 85 4.01 6.53 0.42
CA HIS A 85 4.74 7.53 -0.36
C HIS A 85 4.76 7.10 -1.81
N ILE A 86 4.35 8.00 -2.71
CA ILE A 86 4.33 7.76 -4.15
C ILE A 86 5.33 8.71 -4.79
N TYR A 87 6.29 8.15 -5.48
CA TYR A 87 7.27 8.86 -6.31
C TYR A 87 7.17 8.37 -7.75
N ASP A 88 7.86 9.05 -8.67
CA ASP A 88 7.93 8.58 -10.06
C ASP A 88 8.65 7.21 -10.10
N GLY A 89 7.89 6.16 -10.44
CA GLY A 89 8.37 4.78 -10.50
C GLY A 89 8.52 4.05 -9.16
N LEU A 90 8.13 4.63 -8.02
CA LEU A 90 8.34 4.00 -6.71
C LEU A 90 7.14 4.21 -5.77
N LEU A 91 6.71 3.13 -5.13
CA LEU A 91 5.74 3.14 -4.04
C LEU A 91 6.39 2.63 -2.76
N VAL A 92 6.22 3.36 -1.66
CA VAL A 92 6.81 3.00 -0.35
C VAL A 92 5.74 2.98 0.73
N PHE A 93 5.73 1.92 1.53
CA PHE A 93 4.90 1.77 2.71
C PHE A 93 5.77 1.82 3.96
N GLU A 94 5.40 2.69 4.90
CA GLU A 94 6.06 2.82 6.20
C GLU A 94 5.22 2.13 7.28
N TYR A 95 5.84 1.17 7.98
CA TYR A 95 5.18 0.38 9.01
C TYR A 95 5.50 0.92 10.38
N GLY A 96 4.50 0.98 11.24
CA GLY A 96 4.66 1.37 12.63
C GLY A 96 3.41 1.04 13.43
N ARG A 97 3.48 1.27 14.74
CA ARG A 97 2.31 1.02 15.60
C ARG A 97 1.23 2.05 15.31
N TYR A 98 -0.01 1.61 15.12
CA TYR A 98 -1.15 2.51 15.23
C TYR A 98 -1.11 3.21 16.60
N LEU A 99 -0.88 4.52 16.59
CA LEU A 99 -1.07 5.37 17.75
C LEU A 99 -2.50 5.86 17.67
N ASP A 100 -3.28 5.71 18.74
CA ASP A 100 -4.61 6.33 18.81
C ASP A 100 -4.45 7.84 18.59
N ARG A 101 -4.77 8.28 17.36
CA ARG A 101 -4.57 9.66 16.91
C ARG A 101 -5.46 10.64 17.68
N ARG A 102 -6.46 10.16 18.44
CA ARG A 102 -7.32 10.96 19.33
C ARG A 102 -6.70 11.21 20.70
N SER A 103 -5.60 10.52 21.05
CA SER A 103 -4.91 10.68 22.32
C SER A 103 -3.88 11.82 22.33
N VAL A 104 -3.61 12.45 21.18
CA VAL A 104 -2.98 13.78 21.14
C VAL A 104 -4.02 14.78 21.61
N LYS A 105 -4.26 14.81 22.92
CA LYS A 105 -4.96 15.91 23.56
C LYS A 105 -4.25 17.18 23.15
N ASN A 106 -5.01 18.08 22.51
CA ASN A 106 -4.62 19.46 22.24
C ASN A 106 -3.87 20.01 23.47
N PHE A 107 -2.58 20.28 23.29
CA PHE A 107 -1.84 21.21 24.15
C PHE A 107 -1.98 22.61 23.55
#